data_AF-A0A3N5QBY0-F1
#
_entry.id   AF-A0A3N5QBY0-F1
#
_cell.length_a   1.000
_cell.length_b   1.000
_cell.length_c   1.000
_cell.angle_alpha   90.00
_cell.angle_beta   90.00
_cell.angle_gamma   90.00
#
_symmetry.space_group_name_H-M   'P 1'
#
loop_
_entity.id
_entity.type
_entity.pdbx_description
1 polymer ?
#
loop_
_entity_poly.entity_id
_entity_poly.type
_entity_poly.pdbx_seq_one_letter_code
_entity_poly.pdbx_strand_id
1 'polypeptide(L)'
;IDPTAITSSYAGAVGFAQFMPTNILAYARDGDQNGRINLLTHPDAIASIANYLKQHGWQPGISRDRQEKAIHAYNPSMYYVNTILKVADLLRG
;
A
#
# COMPACT_ATOMS: atom_id res chain seq x y z
N ILE A 1 13.84 -12.60 11.93
CA ILE A 1 13.20 -11.34 12.38
C ILE A 1 12.72 -11.62 13.79
N ASP A 2 13.04 -10.74 14.75
CA ASP A 2 12.47 -10.82 16.10
C ASP A 2 10.99 -10.38 16.05
N PRO A 3 10.01 -11.24 16.41
CA PRO A 3 8.59 -10.88 16.37
C PRO A 3 8.26 -9.64 17.21
N THR A 4 9.02 -9.37 18.27
CA THR A 4 8.79 -8.23 19.17
C THR A 4 9.29 -6.90 18.61
N ALA A 5 10.16 -6.95 17.59
CA ALA A 5 10.70 -5.76 16.93
C ALA A 5 9.81 -5.23 15.79
N ILE A 6 8.72 -5.92 15.45
CA ILE A 6 7.81 -5.52 14.37
C ILE A 6 6.73 -4.60 14.93
N THR A 7 6.85 -3.30 14.68
CA THR A 7 5.77 -2.35 14.99
C THR A 7 4.57 -2.62 14.08
N SER A 8 3.42 -2.92 14.70
CA SER A 8 2.17 -3.20 14.00
C SER A 8 0.97 -2.58 14.73
N SER A 9 -0.14 -2.41 14.02
CA SER A 9 -1.41 -2.05 14.66
C SER A 9 -1.93 -3.19 15.55
N TYR A 10 -2.94 -2.91 16.38
CA TYR A 10 -3.62 -3.93 17.20
C TYR A 10 -4.07 -5.16 16.38
N ALA A 11 -4.48 -4.95 15.13
CA ALA A 11 -4.91 -6.02 14.22
C ALA A 11 -3.75 -6.71 13.46
N GLY A 12 -2.49 -6.34 13.73
CA GLY A 12 -1.30 -6.94 13.10
C GLY A 12 -0.91 -6.34 11.75
N ALA A 13 -1.47 -5.20 11.36
CA ALA A 13 -1.06 -4.47 10.16
C ALA A 13 0.32 -3.82 10.36
N VAL A 14 1.27 -4.04 9.45
CA VAL A 14 2.69 -3.68 9.61
C VAL A 14 3.09 -2.47 8.76
N GLY A 15 3.85 -1.56 9.36
CA GLY A 15 4.58 -0.48 8.68
C GLY A 15 3.71 0.59 8.01
N PHE A 16 4.32 1.45 7.20
CA PHE A 16 3.60 2.54 6.52
C PHE A 16 2.50 2.04 5.56
N ALA A 17 2.69 0.84 5.00
CA ALA A 17 1.68 0.20 4.15
C ALA A 17 0.49 -0.34 4.96
N GLN A 18 0.62 -0.55 6.28
CA GLN A 18 -0.41 -1.20 7.09
C GLN A 18 -0.87 -2.53 6.46
N PHE A 19 0.09 -3.33 5.97
CA PHE A 19 -0.22 -4.63 5.37
C PHE A 19 -0.46 -5.68 6.44
N MET A 20 -1.53 -6.46 6.25
CA MET A 20 -1.70 -7.74 6.94
C MET A 20 -0.58 -8.71 6.50
N PRO A 21 -0.16 -9.67 7.34
CA PRO A 21 0.95 -10.58 7.03
C PRO A 21 0.82 -11.31 5.68
N THR A 22 -0.39 -11.69 5.28
CA THR A 22 -0.67 -12.30 3.98
C THR A 22 -0.36 -11.37 2.81
N ASN A 23 -0.66 -10.07 2.94
CA ASN A 23 -0.32 -9.07 1.93
C ASN A 23 1.19 -8.81 1.88
N ILE A 24 1.90 -8.89 3.01
CA ILE A 24 3.36 -8.77 3.03
C ILE A 24 3.98 -9.85 2.14
N LEU A 25 3.56 -11.10 2.30
CA LEU A 25 4.08 -12.23 1.52
C LEU A 25 3.80 -12.09 0.02
N ALA A 26 2.61 -11.62 -0.35
CA ALA A 26 2.23 -11.50 -1.75
C ALA A 26 2.82 -10.26 -2.44
N TYR A 27 2.86 -9.13 -1.73
CA TYR A 27 3.01 -7.82 -2.36
C TYR A 27 4.22 -7.02 -1.92
N ALA A 28 4.91 -7.39 -0.82
CA ALA A 28 6.03 -6.60 -0.36
C ALA A 28 7.20 -6.63 -1.35
N ARG A 29 7.88 -5.50 -1.51
CA ARG A 29 9.02 -5.32 -2.41
C ARG A 29 10.12 -4.54 -1.70
N ASP A 30 11.35 -4.93 -2.01
CA ASP A 30 12.56 -4.21 -1.65
C ASP A 30 12.68 -3.02 -2.61
N GLY A 31 12.41 -1.82 -2.10
CA GLY A 31 12.31 -0.59 -2.86
C GLY A 31 13.64 0.14 -3.02
N ASP A 32 14.57 -0.05 -2.09
CA ASP A 32 15.92 0.53 -2.14
C ASP A 32 17.00 -0.46 -2.64
N GLN A 33 16.61 -1.71 -2.92
CA GLN A 33 17.45 -2.80 -3.44
C GLN A 33 18.59 -3.20 -2.50
N ASN A 34 18.40 -3.06 -1.19
CA ASN A 34 19.40 -3.41 -0.18
C ASN A 34 19.43 -4.92 0.17
N GLY A 35 18.55 -5.72 -0.43
CA GLY A 35 18.42 -7.17 -0.19
C GLY A 35 17.49 -7.54 0.96
N ARG A 36 16.77 -6.58 1.56
CA ARG A 36 15.82 -6.79 2.66
C ARG A 36 14.56 -5.98 2.43
N ILE A 37 13.45 -6.50 2.95
CA ILE A 37 12.17 -5.78 2.96
C ILE A 37 11.90 -5.30 4.39
N ASN A 38 11.84 -3.99 4.56
CA ASN A 38 11.47 -3.29 5.78
C ASN A 38 10.37 -2.25 5.50
N LEU A 39 9.12 -2.65 5.74
CA LEU A 39 7.92 -1.81 5.55
C LEU A 39 7.84 -0.59 6.49
N LEU A 40 8.78 -0.44 7.43
CA LEU A 40 8.96 0.76 8.25
C LEU A 40 9.81 1.83 7.55
N THR A 41 10.31 1.56 6.33
CA THR A 41 11.02 2.55 5.51
C THR A 41 10.14 3.03 4.37
N HIS A 42 10.34 4.28 3.95
CA HIS A 42 9.58 4.84 2.82
C HIS A 42 9.83 4.11 1.48
N PRO A 43 11.07 3.77 1.08
CA PRO A 43 11.31 3.10 -0.20
C PRO A 43 10.53 1.79 -0.33
N ASP A 44 10.63 0.92 0.66
CA ASP A 44 9.99 -0.40 0.63
C ASP A 44 8.47 -0.28 0.75
N ALA A 45 7.97 0.61 1.61
CA ALA A 45 6.54 0.82 1.74
C ALA A 45 5.92 1.34 0.44
N ILE A 46 6.53 2.33 -0.21
CA ILE A 46 6.05 2.90 -1.48
C ILE A 46 6.09 1.85 -2.58
N ALA A 47 7.20 1.11 -2.72
CA ALA A 47 7.33 0.05 -3.70
C ALA A 47 6.30 -1.06 -3.49
N SER A 48 6.04 -1.43 -2.23
CA SER A 48 5.06 -2.45 -1.85
C SER A 48 3.62 -2.02 -2.14
N ILE A 49 3.25 -0.77 -1.79
CA ILE A 49 1.93 -0.20 -2.08
C ILE A 49 1.72 -0.11 -3.61
N ALA A 50 2.72 0.36 -4.36
CA ALA A 50 2.65 0.43 -5.81
C ALA A 50 2.48 -0.96 -6.44
N ASN A 51 3.21 -1.97 -5.96
CA ASN A 51 3.06 -3.35 -6.43
C ASN A 51 1.67 -3.91 -6.10
N TYR A 52 1.13 -3.66 -4.90
CA TYR A 52 -0.24 -4.04 -4.56
C TYR A 52 -1.24 -3.41 -5.52
N LEU A 53 -1.19 -2.09 -5.71
CA LEU A 53 -2.13 -1.37 -6.59
C LEU A 53 -2.04 -1.89 -8.03
N LYS A 54 -0.82 -2.12 -8.55
CA LYS A 54 -0.60 -2.67 -9.89
C LYS A 54 -1.25 -4.05 -10.06
N GLN A 55 -1.09 -4.94 -9.07
CA GLN A 55 -1.71 -6.27 -9.10
C GLN A 55 -3.25 -6.21 -9.02
N HIS A 56 -3.80 -5.12 -8.47
CA HIS A 56 -5.24 -4.86 -8.41
C HIS A 56 -5.75 -3.97 -9.56
N GLY A 57 -5.01 -3.91 -10.67
CA GLY A 57 -5.47 -3.28 -11.92
C GLY A 57 -5.17 -1.79 -12.03
N TRP A 58 -4.39 -1.21 -11.11
CA TRP A 58 -3.92 0.15 -11.27
C TRP A 58 -2.87 0.25 -12.39
N GLN A 59 -3.07 1.21 -13.29
CA GLN A 59 -2.08 1.65 -14.28
C GLN A 59 -2.26 3.15 -14.56
N PRO A 60 -1.22 3.89 -14.99
CA PRO A 60 -1.37 5.29 -15.36
C PRO A 60 -2.46 5.50 -16.43
N GLY A 61 -3.26 6.56 -16.28
CA GLY A 61 -4.29 6.93 -17.25
C GLY A 61 -5.59 6.14 -17.21
N ILE A 62 -5.81 5.26 -16.23
CA ILE A 62 -7.11 4.59 -16.07
C ILE A 62 -8.23 5.55 -15.64
N SER A 63 -9.46 5.18 -16.02
CA SER A 63 -10.69 5.87 -15.62
C SER A 63 -10.85 5.91 -14.10
N ARG A 64 -11.58 6.92 -13.59
CA ARG A 64 -11.82 7.10 -12.16
C ARG A 64 -12.43 5.86 -11.51
N ASP A 65 -13.43 5.23 -12.15
CA ASP A 65 -14.03 3.99 -11.64
C ASP A 65 -13.01 2.86 -11.44
N ARG A 66 -11.98 2.77 -12.30
CA ARG A 66 -10.92 1.77 -12.15
C ARG A 66 -9.92 2.15 -11.06
N GLN A 67 -9.65 3.45 -10.87
CA GLN A 67 -8.86 3.94 -9.73
C GLN A 67 -9.55 3.59 -8.41
N GLU A 68 -10.86 3.86 -8.32
CA GLU A 68 -11.68 3.53 -7.14
C GLU A 68 -11.65 2.05 -6.83
N LYS A 69 -11.86 1.19 -7.84
CA LYS A 69 -11.80 -0.28 -7.66
C LYS A 69 -10.45 -0.76 -7.10
N ALA A 70 -9.35 -0.23 -7.63
CA ALA A 70 -8.01 -0.61 -7.17
C ALA A 70 -7.74 -0.19 -5.72
N ILE A 71 -8.18 1.02 -5.32
CA ILE A 71 -8.02 1.50 -3.93
C ILE A 71 -9.02 0.82 -2.99
N HIS A 72 -10.23 0.52 -3.46
CA HIS A 72 -11.24 -0.20 -2.68
C HIS A 72 -10.78 -1.63 -2.35
N ALA A 73 -10.01 -2.27 -3.22
CA ALA A 73 -9.38 -3.56 -2.92
C ALA A 73 -8.44 -3.46 -1.71
N TYR A 74 -7.74 -2.33 -1.56
CA TYR A 74 -6.85 -2.05 -0.44
C TYR A 74 -7.62 -1.87 0.88
N ASN A 75 -8.72 -1.11 0.83
CA ASN A 75 -9.61 -0.90 1.96
C ASN A 75 -11.05 -0.75 1.46
N PRO A 76 -11.99 -1.64 1.85
CA PRO A 76 -13.35 -1.68 1.33
C PRO A 76 -14.26 -0.61 1.96
N SER A 77 -13.80 0.64 1.96
CA SER A 77 -14.53 1.81 2.46
C SER A 77 -14.51 2.92 1.43
N MET A 78 -15.69 3.30 0.91
CA MET A 78 -15.77 4.40 -0.05
C MET A 78 -15.36 5.75 0.56
N TYR A 79 -15.49 5.94 1.88
CA TYR A 79 -14.93 7.12 2.54
C TYR A 79 -13.40 7.16 2.43
N TYR A 80 -12.73 6.02 2.66
CA TYR A 80 -11.29 5.89 2.50
C TYR A 80 -10.88 6.16 1.05
N VAL A 81 -11.53 5.47 0.09
CA VAL A 81 -11.25 5.62 -1.34
C VAL A 81 -11.38 7.07 -1.79
N ASN A 82 -12.51 7.71 -1.47
CA ASN A 82 -12.78 9.09 -1.86
C ASN A 82 -11.78 10.06 -1.22
N THR A 83 -11.38 9.83 0.04
CA THR A 83 -10.39 10.65 0.73
C THR A 83 -9.02 10.55 0.05
N ILE A 84 -8.55 9.33 -0.24
CA ILE A 84 -7.27 9.11 -0.90
C ILE A 84 -7.25 9.75 -2.29
N LEU A 85 -8.31 9.56 -3.09
CA LEU A 85 -8.38 10.16 -4.43
C LEU A 85 -8.45 11.68 -4.36
N LYS A 86 -9.19 12.25 -3.39
CA LYS A 86 -9.25 13.70 -3.19
C LYS A 86 -7.90 14.28 -2.79
N VAL A 87 -7.20 13.65 -1.85
CA VAL A 87 -5.84 14.06 -1.45
C VAL A 87 -4.86 13.93 -2.63
N ALA A 88 -4.93 12.84 -3.38
CA ALA A 88 -4.08 12.64 -4.56
C ALA A 88 -4.31 13.70 -5.65
N ASP A 89 -5.57 14.09 -5.89
CA ASP A 89 -5.91 15.17 -6.81
C ASP A 89 -5.39 16.53 -6.31
N LEU A 90 -5.48 16.81 -5.00
CA LEU A 90 -4.93 18.03 -4.39
C LEU A 90 -3.40 18.09 -4.47
N LEU A 91 -2.70 16.96 -4.38
CA LEU A 91 -1.24 16.92 -4.50
C LEU A 91 -0.74 17.08 -5.95
N ARG A 92 -1.61 16.95 -6.94
CA ARG A 92 -1.30 17.17 -8.37
C ARG A 92 -1.55 18.61 -8.83
N GLY A 93 -2.17 19.44 -7.97
CA GLY A 93 -2.48 20.85 -8.21
C GLY A 93 -1.77 21.75 -7.21
#